data_AF-A0A1S1YRY2-F1
#
_entry.id   AF-A0A1S1YRY2-F1
#
_cell.length_a   1.000
_cell.length_b   1.000
_cell.length_c   1.000
_cell.angle_alpha   90.00
_cell.angle_beta   90.00
_cell.angle_gamma   90.00
#
_symmetry.space_group_name_H-M   'P 1'
#
loop_
_entity.id
_entity.type
_entity.pdbx_description
1 polymer ?
#
loop_
_entity_poly.entity_id
_entity_poly.type
_entity_poly.pdbx_seq_one_letter_code
_entity_poly.pdbx_strand_id
1 'polypeptide(L)' 'MIIFYVNNSLYSLSADKVPSIHWEHPLLFDKRKDFEVVLIGLDGGVKLRQSTILSKKALYDKIDSMPMRRAELQEN' A
#
# COMPACT_ATOMS: atom_id res chain seq x y z
N MET A 1 -1.00 -10.51 3.97
CA MET A 1 -0.26 -9.33 3.46
C MET A 1 -1.19 -8.57 2.53
N ILE A 2 -1.30 -7.25 2.67
CA ILE A 2 -2.09 -6.41 1.75
C ILE A 2 -1.16 -5.32 1.20
N ILE A 3 -1.08 -5.21 -0.12
CA ILE A 3 -0.29 -4.19 -0.80
C ILE A 3 -1.28 -3.23 -1.47
N PHE A 4 -1.19 -1.95 -1.13
CA PHE A 4 -1.95 -0.90 -1.79
C PHE A 4 -1.05 -0.12 -2.75
N TYR A 5 -1.56 0.11 -3.96
CA TYR A 5 -0.99 1.05 -4.92
C TYR A 5 -2.04 2.13 -5.16
N VAL A 6 -1.69 3.39 -4.89
CA VAL A 6 -2.57 4.53 -5.17
C VAL A 6 -1.88 5.41 -6.20
N ASN A 7 -2.56 5.63 -7.32
CA ASN A 7 -2.16 6.57 -8.36
C ASN A 7 -3.18 7.71 -8.36
N ASN A 8 -2.72 8.94 -8.13
CA ASN A 8 -3.58 10.11 -8.16
C ASN A 8 -3.85 10.56 -9.61
N SER A 9 -4.44 9.67 -10.42
CA SER A 9 -4.92 10.04 -11.75
C SER A 9 -6.34 10.60 -11.61
N LEU A 10 -6.42 11.92 -11.43
CA LEU A 10 -7.60 12.76 -11.68
C LEU A 10 -8.93 12.25 -11.08
N TYR A 11 -9.18 12.57 -9.81
CA TYR A 11 -10.57 12.71 -9.35
C TYR A 11 -11.15 14.00 -9.92
N SER A 12 -11.72 13.94 -11.14
CA SER A 12 -12.71 14.94 -11.54
C SER A 12 -14.06 14.54 -10.97
N LEU A 13 -14.55 15.31 -10.00
CA LEU A 13 -15.92 15.20 -9.52
C LEU A 13 -16.86 15.73 -10.61
N SER A 14 -17.21 14.91 -11.59
CA SER A 14 -18.45 15.13 -12.34
C SER A 14 -19.57 14.70 -11.42
N ALA A 15 -20.26 15.69 -10.85
CA ALA A 15 -21.53 15.46 -10.17
C ALA A 15 -22.45 14.69 -11.13
N ASP A 16 -22.68 13.42 -10.83
CA ASP A 16 -23.98 12.76 -10.91
C ASP A 16 -23.83 11.25 -10.64
N LYS A 17 -24.29 10.88 -9.44
CA LYS A 17 -24.76 9.54 -9.01
C LYS A 17 -24.08 8.31 -9.64
N VAL A 18 -23.02 7.79 -8.99
CA VAL A 18 -22.71 6.35 -9.00
C VAL A 18 -22.35 5.92 -7.57
N PRO A 19 -22.98 4.86 -7.01
CA PRO A 19 -22.72 4.42 -5.64
C PRO A 19 -21.66 3.33 -5.63
N SER A 20 -20.47 3.56 -5.04
CA SER A 20 -19.54 2.45 -4.81
C SER A 20 -18.34 2.85 -3.95
N ILE A 21 -18.47 2.58 -2.65
CA ILE A 21 -17.39 2.38 -1.67
C ILE A 21 -16.31 3.49 -1.61
N HIS A 22 -16.57 4.53 -0.81
CA HIS A 22 -15.51 5.43 -0.34
C HIS A 22 -14.70 4.74 0.76
N TRP A 23 -13.61 4.04 0.40
CA TRP A 23 -12.51 3.80 1.33
C TRP A 23 -11.60 5.03 1.35
N GLU A 24 -12.09 6.18 1.82
CA GLU A 24 -11.15 7.24 2.18
C GLU A 24 -10.46 6.81 3.46
N HIS A 25 -9.19 6.44 3.36
CA HIS A 25 -8.27 6.52 4.50
C HIS A 25 -7.52 7.86 4.40
N PRO A 26 -8.13 8.99 4.83
CA PRO A 26 -7.47 10.31 4.77
C PRO A 26 -6.19 10.37 5.62
N LEU A 27 -5.94 9.37 6.48
CA LEU A 27 -4.73 9.25 7.29
C LEU A 27 -3.64 8.36 6.67
N LEU A 28 -3.96 7.58 5.62
CA LEU A 28 -3.02 6.58 5.09
C LEU A 28 -2.16 7.12 3.95
N PHE A 29 -2.68 8.09 3.17
CA PHE A 29 -2.00 8.68 2.02
C PHE A 29 -2.01 10.20 2.11
N ASP A 30 -0.87 10.83 1.83
CA ASP A 30 -0.76 12.29 1.74
C ASP A 30 -1.33 12.78 0.40
N LYS A 31 -2.47 13.50 0.44
CA LYS A 31 -3.14 14.04 -0.76
C LYS A 31 -2.27 15.03 -1.55
N ARG A 32 -1.13 15.48 -1.01
CA ARG A 32 -0.14 16.33 -1.70
C ARG A 32 0.85 15.54 -2.54
N LYS A 33 0.84 14.21 -2.46
CA LYS A 33 1.73 13.33 -3.21
C LYS A 33 0.99 12.70 -4.38
N ASP A 34 1.55 12.82 -5.57
CA ASP A 34 1.00 12.21 -6.78
C ASP A 34 1.09 10.67 -6.75
N PHE A 35 2.07 10.16 -6.00
CA PHE A 35 2.35 8.73 -5.89
C PHE A 35 2.92 8.36 -4.52
N GLU A 36 2.40 7.26 -3.96
CA GLU A 36 2.92 6.67 -2.74
C GLU A 36 2.73 5.15 -2.73
N VAL A 37 3.77 4.44 -2.31
CA VAL A 37 3.76 3.01 -1.99
C VAL A 37 3.76 2.88 -0.48
N VAL A 38 2.78 2.16 0.05
CA VAL A 38 2.70 1.85 1.49
C VAL A 38 2.59 0.33 1.66
N LEU A 39 3.57 -0.27 2.31
CA LEU A 39 3.54 -1.67 2.71
C LEU A 39 3.03 -1.77 4.16
N ILE A 40 1.95 -2.51 4.36
CA ILE A 40 1.33 -2.71 5.68
C ILE A 40 1.49 -4.18 6.07
N GLY A 41 2.02 -4.41 7.26
CA GLY A 41 2.17 -5.75 7.82
C GLY A 41 0.83 -6.33 8.26
N LEU A 42 0.79 -7.64 8.51
CA LEU A 42 -0.39 -8.31 9.07
C LEU A 42 -0.73 -7.81 10.49
N ASP A 43 0.23 -7.19 11.17
CA ASP A 43 0.06 -6.47 12.43
C ASP A 43 -0.59 -5.08 12.27
N GLY A 44 -0.92 -4.67 11.04
CA GLY A 44 -1.48 -3.35 10.74
C GLY A 44 -0.47 -2.21 10.73
N GLY A 45 0.80 -2.48 11.07
CA GLY A 45 1.87 -1.48 11.09
C GLY A 45 2.43 -1.17 9.70
N VAL A 46 2.82 0.09 9.46
CA VAL A 46 3.50 0.52 8.23
C VAL A 46 4.95 0.01 8.23
N LYS A 47 5.33 -0.78 7.21
CA LYS A 47 6.66 -1.40 7.06
C LYS A 47 7.54 -0.72 6.03
N LEU A 48 6.92 -0.02 5.07
CA LEU A 48 7.56 0.81 4.06
C LEU A 48 6.59 1.91 3.65
N ARG A 49 7.07 3.13 3.48
CA ARG A 49 6.34 4.23 2.87
C ARG A 49 7.30 5.05 2.01
N GLN A 50 7.05 5.14 0.71
CA GLN A 50 7.91 5.89 -0.21
C GLN A 50 7.13 6.43 -1.42
N SER A 51 7.65 7.48 -2.04
CA SER A 51 7.08 8.09 -3.26
C SER A 51 7.90 7.78 -4.51
N THR A 52 8.75 6.76 -4.43
CA THR A 52 9.58 6.28 -5.54
C THR A 52 9.12 4.89 -5.98
N ILE A 53 9.35 4.56 -7.24
CA ILE A 53 9.01 3.25 -7.80
C ILE A 53 9.72 2.17 -6.99
N LEU A 54 8.94 1.22 -6.47
CA LEU A 54 9.46 0.05 -5.75
C LEU A 54 9.56 -1.11 -6.73
N SER A 55 10.77 -1.67 -6.89
CA SER A 55 10.96 -2.87 -7.70
C SER A 55 10.39 -4.10 -7.00
N LYS A 56 9.94 -5.09 -7.78
CA LYS A 56 9.46 -6.37 -7.24
C LYS A 56 10.51 -7.03 -6.34
N LYS A 57 11.78 -6.99 -6.76
CA LYS A 57 12.88 -7.54 -5.97
C LYS A 57 13.02 -6.84 -4.62
N ALA A 58 13.06 -5.52 -4.60
CA ALA A 58 13.17 -4.76 -3.35
C ALA A 58 11.96 -5.00 -2.42
N LEU A 59 10.77 -5.14 -3.00
CA LEU A 59 9.55 -5.51 -2.26
C LEU A 59 9.68 -6.90 -1.62
N TYR A 60 10.06 -7.92 -2.39
CA TYR A 60 10.21 -9.29 -1.86
C TYR A 60 11.33 -9.39 -0.85
N ASP A 61 12.50 -8.80 -1.12
CA ASP A 61 13.61 -8.76 -0.15
C ASP A 61 13.16 -8.13 1.18
N LYS A 62 12.34 -7.07 1.12
CA LYS A 62 11.76 -6.44 2.32
C LYS A 62 10.79 -7.38 3.04
N ILE A 63 9.91 -8.07 2.32
CA ILE A 63 8.93 -9.00 2.90
C ILE A 63 9.62 -10.22 3.51
N ASP A 64 10.58 -10.82 2.80
CA ASP A 64 11.31 -12.02 3.23
C ASP A 64 12.21 -11.75 4.44
N SER A 65 12.62 -10.49 4.65
CA SER A 65 13.29 -10.09 5.89
C SER A 65 12.37 -10.07 7.12
N MET A 66 11.04 -10.08 6.94
CA MET A 66 10.09 -9.94 8.05
C MET A 66 9.98 -11.24 8.87
N PRO A 67 9.96 -11.17 10.23
CA PRO A 67 9.93 -12.36 11.08
C PRO A 67 8.79 -13.33 10.78
N MET A 68 7.59 -12.78 10.54
CA MET A 68 6.41 -13.59 10.21
C MET A 68 6.59 -14.34 8.88
N ARG A 69 7.18 -13.69 7.87
CA ARG A 69 7.48 -14.34 6.59
C ARG A 69 8.53 -15.44 6.74
N ARG A 70 9.55 -15.20 7.58
CA ARG A 70 10.56 -16.22 7.91
C ARG A 70 9.95 -17.42 8.64
N ALA A 71 8.99 -17.19 9.54
CA ALA A 71 8.26 -18.26 10.23
C ALA A 71 7.42 -19.10 9.26
N GLU A 72 6.66 -18.46 8.35
CA GLU A 72 5.90 -19.17 7.29
C GLU A 72 6.79 -20.08 6.42
N LEU A 73 8.03 -19.64 6.14
CA LEU A 73 8.99 -20.42 5.34
C LEU A 73 9.62 -21.57 6.12
N GLN A 74 9.62 -21.53 7.45
CA GLN A 74 10.17 -22.57 8.32
C GLN A 74 9.12 -23.63 8.72
N GLU A 75 7.84 -23.31 8.60
CA GLU A 75 6.74 -24.24 8.89
C GLU A 75 6.40 -25.21 7.72
N ASN A 76 7.13 -25.14 6.60
CA ASN A 76 7.07 -26.08 5.48
C ASN A 76 8.32 -26.97 5.42
#